data_AF-A0AAQ3NZE3-F1
#
_entry.id   AF-A0AAQ3NZE3-F1
#
_cell.length_a   1.000
_cell.length_b   1.000
_cell.length_c   1.000
_cell.angle_alpha   90.00
_cell.angle_beta   90.00
_cell.angle_gamma   90.00
#
_symmetry.space_group_name_H-M   'P 1'
#
loop_
_entity.id
_entity.type
_entity.pdbx_description
1 polymer ?
#
loop_
_entity_poly.entity_id
_entity_poly.type
_entity_poly.pdbx_seq_one_letter_code
_entity_poly.pdbx_strand_id
1 'polypeptide(L)'
;MKIYHVPSLQDSNSFLIVDESTKEGAVVDPIEPEKVLEAANSHGVNLKLVLTTHHHGHTKGHISYYVTGKEGEQPAVFTGDTLYAVKNLQFAMTIEPDNLRIQQKLTWAKNQNQAGQPTTPSTIEEEMETNPFMRVHLPKIQEKVGCKSPIEALRELRKLKDKWMMMG
;
A
#
# COMPACT_ATOMS: atom_id res chain seq x y z
N MET A 1 -2.12 -3.91 -20.02
CA MET A 1 -1.10 -3.45 -19.06
C MET A 1 -1.15 -4.43 -17.91
N LYS A 2 0.00 -4.98 -17.54
CA LYS A 2 0.10 -6.00 -16.50
C LYS A 2 1.13 -5.58 -15.48
N ILE A 3 0.83 -5.81 -14.20
CA ILE A 3 1.72 -5.43 -13.10
C ILE A 3 2.17 -6.72 -12.43
N TYR A 4 3.48 -6.89 -12.32
CA TYR A 4 4.12 -7.99 -11.62
C TYR A 4 4.71 -7.48 -10.31
N HIS A 5 4.37 -8.18 -9.25
CA HIS A 5 4.92 -7.94 -7.93
C HIS A 5 6.33 -8.56 -7.85
N VAL A 6 7.31 -7.77 -7.41
CA VAL A 6 8.69 -8.21 -7.23
C VAL A 6 9.07 -7.98 -5.75
N PRO A 7 8.91 -8.99 -4.89
CA PRO A 7 9.25 -8.90 -3.47
C PRO A 7 10.73 -8.53 -3.28
N SER A 8 11.00 -7.46 -2.54
CA SER A 8 12.35 -6.92 -2.36
C SER A 8 12.66 -6.64 -0.89
N LEU A 9 13.87 -6.98 -0.42
CA LEU A 9 14.24 -6.96 1.00
C LEU A 9 13.19 -7.70 1.86
N GLN A 10 13.09 -7.36 3.15
CA GLN A 10 12.17 -8.03 4.06
C GLN A 10 10.74 -7.48 3.92
N ASP A 11 10.56 -6.15 3.79
CA ASP A 11 9.26 -5.46 3.83
C ASP A 11 8.91 -4.63 2.59
N SER A 12 9.80 -4.57 1.61
CA SER A 12 9.71 -3.63 0.50
C SER A 12 9.31 -4.32 -0.81
N ASN A 13 8.85 -3.55 -1.79
CA ASN A 13 8.33 -4.11 -3.03
C ASN A 13 8.71 -3.26 -4.21
N SER A 14 9.18 -3.91 -5.26
CA SER A 14 9.27 -3.32 -6.59
C SER A 14 8.04 -3.77 -7.40
N PHE A 15 7.58 -2.92 -8.31
CA PHE A 15 6.49 -3.28 -9.22
C PHE A 15 6.95 -3.14 -10.66
N LEU A 16 6.95 -4.26 -11.39
CA LEU A 16 7.23 -4.28 -12.82
C LEU A 16 5.93 -4.07 -13.58
N ILE A 17 5.80 -2.91 -14.22
CA ILE A 17 4.66 -2.52 -15.05
C ILE A 17 5.00 -2.86 -16.49
N VAL A 18 4.15 -3.64 -17.15
CA VAL A 18 4.39 -4.20 -18.48
C VAL A 18 3.27 -3.79 -19.42
N ASP A 19 3.65 -3.21 -20.55
CA ASP A 19 2.79 -3.16 -21.72
C ASP A 19 2.91 -4.50 -22.48
N GLU A 20 1.87 -5.33 -22.35
CA GLU A 20 1.86 -6.66 -22.95
C GLU A 20 1.90 -6.66 -24.47
N SER A 21 1.48 -5.55 -25.11
CA SER A 21 1.41 -5.42 -26.57
C SER A 21 2.77 -5.14 -27.19
N THR A 22 3.59 -4.30 -26.54
CA THR A 22 4.92 -3.91 -26.99
C THR A 22 6.04 -4.70 -26.32
N LYS A 23 5.73 -5.41 -25.23
CA LYS A 23 6.70 -6.03 -24.32
C LYS A 23 7.66 -5.01 -23.69
N GLU A 24 7.30 -3.75 -23.67
CA GLU A 24 8.05 -2.72 -22.95
C GLU A 24 7.60 -2.66 -21.49
N GLY A 25 8.53 -2.30 -20.59
CA GLY A 25 8.22 -2.21 -19.17
C GLY A 25 8.86 -1.02 -18.46
N ALA A 26 8.26 -0.66 -17.34
CA ALA A 26 8.79 0.26 -16.35
C ALA A 26 8.85 -0.45 -14.99
N VAL A 27 9.86 -0.16 -14.19
CA VAL A 27 9.92 -0.64 -12.80
C VAL A 27 9.77 0.52 -11.83
N VAL A 28 8.91 0.30 -10.85
CA VAL A 28 8.77 1.15 -9.67
C VAL A 28 9.72 0.67 -8.58
N ASP A 29 10.52 1.59 -8.04
CA ASP A 29 11.43 1.39 -6.91
C ASP A 29 12.22 0.08 -6.98
N PRO A 30 13.18 -0.09 -7.93
CA PRO A 30 13.96 -1.31 -8.09
C PRO A 30 15.04 -1.45 -7.00
N ILE A 31 14.63 -1.85 -5.80
CA ILE A 31 15.49 -1.93 -4.60
C ILE A 31 16.56 -3.02 -4.76
N GLU A 32 16.16 -4.16 -5.32
CA GLU A 32 17.04 -5.26 -5.70
C GLU A 32 17.02 -5.40 -7.23
N PRO A 33 17.89 -4.67 -7.97
CA PRO A 33 17.86 -4.63 -9.43
C PRO A 33 17.94 -6.01 -10.09
N GLU A 34 18.69 -6.94 -9.49
CA GLU A 34 18.83 -8.31 -9.98
C GLU A 34 17.50 -9.05 -10.03
N LYS A 35 16.67 -8.94 -8.98
CA LYS A 35 15.33 -9.56 -8.94
C LYS A 35 14.39 -8.95 -9.97
N VAL A 36 14.51 -7.64 -10.19
CA VAL A 36 13.74 -6.94 -11.22
C VAL A 36 14.14 -7.41 -12.62
N LEU A 37 15.44 -7.56 -12.88
CA LEU A 37 15.94 -8.08 -14.16
C LEU A 37 15.51 -9.53 -14.39
N GLU A 38 15.55 -10.37 -13.36
CA GLU A 38 15.04 -11.75 -13.43
C GLU A 38 13.54 -11.78 -13.74
N ALA A 39 12.74 -10.93 -13.07
CA ALA A 39 11.32 -10.79 -13.34
C ALA A 39 11.05 -10.26 -14.77
N ALA A 40 11.83 -9.31 -15.27
CA ALA A 40 11.68 -8.80 -16.63
C ALA A 40 12.04 -9.86 -17.67
N ASN A 41 13.15 -10.57 -17.47
CA ASN A 41 13.62 -11.63 -18.37
C ASN A 41 12.63 -12.80 -18.42
N SER A 42 12.14 -13.27 -17.27
CA SER A 42 11.16 -14.37 -17.21
C SER A 42 9.84 -14.06 -17.93
N HIS A 43 9.50 -12.77 -18.07
CA HIS A 43 8.31 -12.31 -18.77
C HIS A 43 8.58 -11.78 -20.20
N GLY A 44 9.83 -11.85 -20.66
CA GLY A 44 10.24 -11.37 -21.99
C GLY A 44 10.05 -9.85 -22.15
N VAL A 45 10.28 -9.08 -21.09
CA VAL A 45 10.03 -7.64 -21.03
C VAL A 45 11.31 -6.86 -21.28
N ASN A 46 11.26 -5.91 -22.21
CA ASN A 46 12.29 -4.91 -22.43
C ASN A 46 12.08 -3.74 -21.45
N LEU A 47 12.83 -3.73 -20.34
CA LEU A 47 12.73 -2.70 -19.31
C LEU A 47 13.34 -1.38 -19.81
N LYS A 48 12.52 -0.32 -19.93
CA LYS A 48 12.93 0.98 -20.46
C LYS A 48 12.97 2.11 -19.44
N LEU A 49 12.19 2.00 -18.37
CA LEU A 49 11.96 3.09 -17.44
C LEU A 49 12.14 2.63 -15.99
N VAL A 50 12.70 3.51 -15.18
CA VAL A 50 12.73 3.38 -13.72
C VAL A 50 11.94 4.55 -13.15
N LEU A 51 10.96 4.25 -12.31
CA LEU A 51 10.12 5.19 -11.59
C LEU A 51 10.49 5.11 -10.12
N THR A 52 11.01 6.20 -9.56
CA THR A 52 11.39 6.26 -8.14
C THR A 52 10.39 7.10 -7.37
N THR A 53 9.81 6.56 -6.29
CA THR A 53 8.85 7.29 -5.44
C THR A 53 9.48 8.47 -4.71
N HIS A 54 10.68 8.29 -4.15
CA HIS A 54 11.34 9.27 -3.29
C HIS A 54 12.84 8.96 -3.09
N HIS A 55 13.62 9.93 -2.61
CA HIS A 55 15.09 9.84 -2.51
C HIS A 55 15.66 9.15 -1.24
N HIS A 56 14.82 8.57 -0.37
CA HIS A 56 15.29 7.91 0.86
C HIS A 56 15.19 6.39 0.75
N GLY A 57 16.00 5.67 1.54
CA GLY A 57 15.92 4.21 1.72
C GLY A 57 14.62 3.75 2.41
N HIS A 58 13.52 3.74 1.64
CA HIS A 58 12.24 3.04 1.84
C HIS A 58 11.16 3.72 2.74
N THR A 59 11.24 5.04 2.95
CA THR A 59 10.26 5.98 3.55
C THR A 59 10.22 6.17 5.09
N LYS A 60 9.96 7.43 5.51
CA LYS A 60 9.41 7.82 6.83
C LYS A 60 7.89 8.05 6.78
N GLY A 61 7.19 7.64 5.71
CA GLY A 61 5.80 8.00 5.44
C GLY A 61 5.13 7.13 4.36
N HIS A 62 3.80 7.12 4.31
CA HIS A 62 3.04 6.23 3.41
C HIS A 62 3.03 6.78 1.98
N ILE A 63 3.63 6.05 1.02
CA ILE A 63 3.47 6.33 -0.42
C ILE A 63 2.64 5.20 -1.05
N SER A 64 1.62 5.60 -1.81
CA SER A 64 0.75 4.72 -2.57
C SER A 64 0.70 5.18 -4.03
N TYR A 65 0.84 4.26 -4.97
CA TYR A 65 0.56 4.44 -6.38
C TYR A 65 -0.92 4.20 -6.64
N TYR A 66 -1.58 5.19 -7.22
CA TYR A 66 -2.92 5.05 -7.75
C TYR A 66 -2.82 4.79 -9.25
N VAL A 67 -3.29 3.62 -9.69
CA VAL A 67 -3.27 3.22 -11.09
C VAL A 67 -4.70 3.17 -11.61
N THR A 68 -5.02 4.08 -12.53
CA THR A 68 -6.26 4.05 -13.29
C THR A 68 -6.10 3.12 -14.49
N GLY A 69 -6.91 2.07 -14.55
CA GLY A 69 -7.01 1.20 -15.72
C GLY A 69 -7.69 1.88 -16.91
N LYS A 70 -7.94 1.11 -17.97
CA LYS A 70 -8.78 1.57 -19.10
C LYS A 70 -10.22 1.81 -18.63
N GLU A 71 -11.00 2.52 -19.44
CA GLU A 71 -12.43 2.76 -19.16
C GLU A 71 -13.16 1.43 -18.90
N GLY A 72 -13.73 1.29 -17.69
CA GLY A 72 -14.39 0.07 -17.21
C GLY A 72 -13.57 -0.83 -16.28
N GLU A 73 -12.26 -0.59 -16.11
CA GLU A 73 -11.42 -1.31 -15.15
C GLU A 73 -11.46 -0.66 -13.76
N GLN A 74 -11.46 -1.46 -12.69
CA GLN A 74 -11.37 -0.92 -11.34
C GLN A 74 -9.96 -0.38 -11.07
N PRO A 75 -9.85 0.82 -10.47
CA PRO A 75 -8.56 1.38 -10.15
C PRO A 75 -7.91 0.64 -8.98
N ALA A 76 -6.60 0.46 -9.07
CA ALA A 76 -5.80 -0.25 -8.07
C ALA A 76 -4.88 0.70 -7.30
N VAL A 77 -4.64 0.37 -6.03
CA VAL A 77 -3.70 1.05 -5.15
C VAL A 77 -2.56 0.09 -4.82
N PHE A 78 -1.33 0.51 -5.12
CA PHE A 78 -0.12 -0.22 -4.75
C PHE A 78 0.66 0.58 -3.72
N THR A 79 0.91 0.00 -2.56
CA THR A 79 1.71 0.63 -1.50
C THR A 79 3.12 0.07 -1.48
N GLY A 80 4.13 0.92 -1.26
CA GLY A 80 5.54 0.50 -1.26
C GLY A 80 5.88 -0.62 -0.27
N ASP A 81 5.19 -0.66 0.87
CA ASP A 81 5.50 -1.57 1.97
C ASP A 81 4.33 -2.52 2.31
N THR A 82 4.32 -3.70 1.69
CA THR A 82 3.30 -4.76 1.85
C THR A 82 3.27 -5.38 3.25
N LEU A 83 4.41 -5.41 3.97
CA LEU A 83 4.47 -6.02 5.31
C LEU A 83 3.71 -5.22 6.39
N TYR A 84 3.37 -3.95 6.16
CA TYR A 84 2.62 -3.19 7.15
C TYR A 84 1.11 -3.41 7.09
N ALA A 85 0.54 -4.17 6.14
CA ALA A 85 -0.92 -4.32 6.07
C ALA A 85 -1.54 -4.79 7.40
N VAL A 86 -0.97 -5.82 8.04
CA VAL A 86 -1.44 -6.31 9.34
C VAL A 86 -1.25 -5.26 10.44
N LYS A 87 -0.06 -4.64 10.55
CA LYS A 87 0.21 -3.61 11.58
C LYS A 87 -0.66 -2.36 11.38
N ASN A 88 -0.88 -1.95 10.15
CA ASN A 88 -1.74 -0.81 9.80
C ASN A 88 -3.20 -1.09 10.16
N LEU A 89 -3.70 -2.30 9.87
CA LEU A 89 -5.05 -2.71 10.23
C LEU A 89 -5.21 -2.90 11.75
N GLN A 90 -4.18 -3.40 12.45
CA GLN A 90 -4.15 -3.44 13.92
C GLN A 90 -4.23 -2.02 14.51
N PHE A 91 -3.47 -1.07 13.98
CA PHE A 91 -3.59 0.34 14.38
C PHE A 91 -5.00 0.87 14.07
N ALA A 92 -5.54 0.59 12.88
CA ALA A 92 -6.87 1.03 12.49
C ALA A 92 -7.96 0.51 13.44
N MET A 93 -7.82 -0.72 13.96
CA MET A 93 -8.71 -1.29 14.99
C MET A 93 -8.67 -0.53 16.33
N THR A 94 -7.58 0.17 16.64
CA THR A 94 -7.53 1.05 17.84
C THR A 94 -8.37 2.32 17.67
N ILE A 95 -8.56 2.75 16.42
CA ILE A 95 -9.31 3.96 16.06
C ILE A 95 -10.79 3.62 15.85
N GLU A 96 -11.09 2.60 15.05
CA GLU A 96 -12.46 2.16 14.73
C GLU A 96 -12.67 0.68 15.11
N PRO A 97 -12.79 0.33 16.40
CA PRO A 97 -12.90 -1.07 16.84
C PRO A 97 -14.15 -1.78 16.29
N ASP A 98 -15.23 -1.04 16.08
CA ASP A 98 -16.51 -1.58 15.60
C ASP A 98 -16.63 -1.65 14.07
N ASN A 99 -15.59 -1.24 13.33
CA ASN A 99 -15.61 -1.28 11.86
C ASN A 99 -15.36 -2.72 11.36
N LEU A 100 -16.44 -3.41 11.01
CA LEU A 100 -16.42 -4.79 10.52
C LEU A 100 -15.54 -4.99 9.28
N ARG A 101 -15.41 -3.98 8.40
CA ARG A 101 -14.54 -4.06 7.22
C ARG A 101 -13.07 -4.15 7.62
N ILE A 102 -12.65 -3.41 8.65
CA ILE A 102 -11.28 -3.49 9.18
C ILE A 102 -11.04 -4.86 9.79
N GLN A 103 -12.00 -5.40 10.56
CA GLN A 103 -11.89 -6.74 11.16
C GLN A 103 -11.74 -7.84 10.09
N GLN A 104 -12.56 -7.78 9.05
CA GLN A 104 -12.53 -8.71 7.92
C GLN A 104 -11.20 -8.61 7.16
N LYS A 105 -10.78 -7.39 6.79
CA LYS A 105 -9.51 -7.16 6.07
C LYS A 105 -8.30 -7.54 6.91
N LEU A 106 -8.34 -7.35 8.24
CA LEU A 106 -7.28 -7.77 9.16
C LEU A 106 -7.15 -9.30 9.19
N THR A 107 -8.28 -10.00 9.22
CA THR A 107 -8.30 -11.47 9.18
C THR A 107 -7.72 -11.98 7.88
N TRP A 108 -8.17 -11.42 6.75
CA TRP A 108 -7.62 -11.73 5.43
C TRP A 108 -6.11 -11.46 5.34
N ALA A 109 -5.65 -10.28 5.78
CA ALA A 109 -4.23 -9.91 5.72
C ALA A 109 -3.34 -10.82 6.58
N LYS A 110 -3.82 -11.26 7.75
CA LYS A 110 -3.11 -12.24 8.58
C LYS A 110 -2.97 -13.58 7.86
N ASN A 111 -4.02 -14.05 7.19
CA ASN A 111 -3.98 -15.31 6.44
C ASN A 111 -3.04 -15.22 5.23
N GLN A 112 -3.05 -14.11 4.48
CA GLN A 112 -2.11 -13.86 3.38
C GLN A 112 -0.67 -13.89 3.88
N ASN A 113 -0.35 -13.17 4.96
CA ASN A 113 0.99 -13.16 5.54
C ASN A 113 1.44 -14.56 6.00
N GLN A 114 0.56 -15.34 6.63
CA GLN A 114 0.86 -16.73 7.03
C GLN A 114 1.12 -17.64 5.83
N ALA A 115 0.44 -17.38 4.70
CA ALA A 115 0.63 -18.10 3.45
C ALA A 115 1.81 -17.58 2.60
N GLY A 116 2.57 -16.59 3.07
CA GLY A 116 3.64 -15.95 2.30
C GLY A 116 3.14 -15.22 1.05
N GLN A 117 1.85 -14.84 1.01
CA GLN A 117 1.22 -14.15 -0.11
C GLN A 117 1.20 -12.64 0.12
N PRO A 118 1.31 -11.82 -0.94
CA PRO A 118 1.21 -10.38 -0.83
C PRO A 118 -0.20 -9.95 -0.38
N THR A 119 -0.25 -8.79 0.28
CA THR A 119 -1.49 -8.10 0.67
C THR A 119 -1.83 -6.93 -0.26
N THR A 120 -1.10 -6.80 -1.36
CA THR A 120 -1.32 -5.85 -2.45
C THR A 120 -1.63 -6.57 -3.76
N PRO A 121 -2.31 -5.90 -4.71
CA PRO A 121 -2.90 -4.55 -4.60
C PRO A 121 -4.14 -4.53 -3.70
N SER A 122 -4.55 -3.32 -3.28
CA SER A 122 -5.91 -3.04 -2.79
C SER A 122 -6.65 -2.12 -3.77
N THR A 123 -7.92 -1.82 -3.51
CA THR A 123 -8.69 -0.82 -4.28
C THR A 123 -8.89 0.47 -3.47
N ILE A 124 -9.20 1.59 -4.15
CA ILE A 124 -9.57 2.83 -3.46
C ILE A 124 -10.81 2.63 -2.59
N GLU A 125 -11.78 1.84 -3.04
CA GLU A 125 -12.98 1.54 -2.27
C GLU A 125 -12.61 0.85 -0.95
N GLU A 126 -11.76 -0.18 -1.00
CA GLU A 126 -11.29 -0.87 0.20
C GLU A 126 -10.52 0.07 1.14
N GLU A 127 -9.65 0.94 0.62
CA GLU A 127 -8.92 1.92 1.43
C GLU A 127 -9.87 2.94 2.06
N MET A 128 -10.91 3.40 1.34
CA MET A 128 -11.93 4.30 1.88
C MET A 128 -12.79 3.63 2.96
N GLU A 129 -12.93 2.30 2.95
CA GLU A 129 -13.61 1.54 4.01
C GLU A 129 -12.74 1.24 5.24
N THR A 130 -11.42 1.09 5.06
CA THR A 130 -10.54 0.47 6.07
C THR A 130 -9.37 1.32 6.55
N ASN A 131 -8.94 2.32 5.79
CA ASN A 131 -7.77 3.13 6.11
C ASN A 131 -8.18 4.41 6.87
N PRO A 132 -7.80 4.56 8.15
CA PRO A 132 -8.22 5.71 8.95
C PRO A 132 -7.72 7.04 8.38
N PHE A 133 -6.59 7.06 7.65
CA PHE A 133 -6.05 8.26 7.01
C PHE A 133 -6.88 8.71 5.80
N MET A 134 -7.51 7.79 5.08
CA MET A 134 -8.42 8.10 3.97
C MET A 134 -9.83 8.53 4.47
N ARG A 135 -10.09 8.30 5.77
CA ARG A 135 -11.38 8.49 6.42
C ARG A 135 -11.44 9.69 7.35
N VAL A 136 -10.39 10.52 7.37
CA VAL A 136 -10.30 11.74 8.21
C VAL A 136 -11.41 12.76 7.97
N HIS A 137 -12.10 12.68 6.85
CA HIS A 137 -13.26 13.51 6.54
C HIS A 137 -14.53 13.10 7.33
N LEU A 138 -14.56 11.90 7.91
CA LEU A 138 -15.72 11.41 8.67
C LEU A 138 -15.75 12.04 10.07
N PRO A 139 -16.91 12.60 10.51
CA PRO A 139 -17.05 13.21 11.83
C PRO A 139 -16.64 12.29 12.98
N LYS A 140 -16.99 10.99 12.90
CA LYS A 140 -16.61 9.99 13.92
C LYS A 140 -15.10 9.84 14.10
N ILE A 141 -14.31 9.99 13.03
CA ILE A 141 -12.85 9.92 13.12
C ILE A 141 -12.31 11.17 13.80
N GLN A 142 -12.84 12.33 13.41
CA GLN A 142 -12.45 13.62 13.98
C GLN A 142 -12.77 13.69 15.49
N GLU A 143 -13.95 13.21 15.88
CA GLU A 143 -14.36 13.09 17.29
C GLU A 143 -13.44 12.13 18.05
N LYS A 144 -13.15 10.95 17.48
CA LYS A 144 -12.27 9.95 18.10
C LYS A 144 -10.88 10.48 18.42
N VAL A 145 -10.34 11.37 17.58
CA VAL A 145 -9.01 11.97 17.77
C VAL A 145 -9.05 13.39 18.34
N GLY A 146 -10.23 13.90 18.71
CA GLY A 146 -10.39 15.17 19.41
C GLY A 146 -10.12 16.41 18.57
N CYS A 147 -10.43 16.39 17.27
CA CYS A 147 -10.21 17.53 16.36
C CYS A 147 -11.49 17.96 15.63
N LYS A 148 -11.44 19.09 14.91
CA LYS A 148 -12.61 19.66 14.22
C LYS A 148 -12.43 19.80 12.70
N SER A 149 -11.33 19.28 12.16
CA SER A 149 -11.08 19.32 10.72
C SER A 149 -10.36 18.06 10.22
N PRO A 150 -10.52 17.70 8.94
CA PRO A 150 -9.80 16.57 8.35
C PRO A 150 -8.28 16.70 8.42
N ILE A 151 -7.75 17.94 8.30
CA ILE A 151 -6.32 18.22 8.33
C ILE A 151 -5.75 17.97 9.74
N GLU A 152 -6.46 18.41 10.78
CA GLU A 152 -6.08 18.14 12.17
C GLU A 152 -6.20 16.64 12.49
N ALA A 153 -7.28 15.98 12.03
CA ALA A 153 -7.45 14.54 12.19
C ALA A 153 -6.27 13.76 11.60
N LEU A 154 -5.84 14.13 10.39
CA LEU A 154 -4.70 13.50 9.73
C LEU A 154 -3.42 13.64 10.58
N ARG A 155 -3.16 14.84 11.11
CA ARG A 155 -2.00 15.13 11.95
C ARG A 155 -2.02 14.33 13.25
N GLU A 156 -3.14 14.31 13.95
CA GLU A 156 -3.26 13.61 15.24
C GLU A 156 -3.24 12.08 15.05
N LEU A 157 -3.89 11.54 14.02
CA LEU A 157 -3.80 10.12 13.66
C LEU A 157 -2.35 9.71 13.37
N ARG A 158 -1.57 10.55 12.68
CA ARG A 158 -0.15 10.27 12.42
C ARG A 158 0.64 10.19 13.72
N LYS A 159 0.49 11.16 14.62
CA LYS A 159 1.15 11.14 15.94
C LYS A 159 0.76 9.91 16.77
N LEU A 160 -0.52 9.54 16.75
CA LEU A 160 -1.01 8.34 17.44
C LEU A 160 -0.37 7.08 16.86
N LYS A 161 -0.29 6.96 15.53
CA LYS A 161 0.37 5.82 14.87
C LYS A 161 1.85 5.75 15.20
N ASP A 162 2.55 6.88 15.19
CA ASP A 162 3.98 6.94 15.53
C ASP A 162 4.22 6.48 16.97
N LYS A 163 3.41 6.95 17.93
CA LYS A 163 3.48 6.50 19.32
C LYS A 163 3.17 5.02 19.45
N TRP A 164 2.13 4.54 18.78
CA TRP A 164 1.72 3.13 18.81
C TRP A 164 2.82 2.20 18.27
N MET A 165 3.51 2.59 17.20
CA MET A 165 4.63 1.82 16.65
C MET A 165 5.86 1.76 17.58
N MET A 166 6.01 2.70 18.52
CA MET A 166 7.09 2.66 19.53
C MET A 166 6.76 1.78 20.75
N MET A 167 5.50 1.35 20.89
CA MET A 167 5.03 0.59 22.07
C MET A 167 5.13 -0.94 21.92
N GLY A 168 5.53 -1.46 20.76
CA GLY A 168 5.64 -2.89 20.49
C GLY A 168 6.68 -3.20 19.44
#